data_AF-A0A8J3NXS6-F1
#
_entry.id   AF-A0A8J3NXS6-F1
#
_cell.length_a   1.000
_cell.length_b   1.000
_cell.length_c   1.000
_cell.angle_alpha   90.00
_cell.angle_beta   90.00
_cell.angle_gamma   90.00
#
_symmetry.space_group_name_H-M   'P 1'
#
loop_
_entity.id
_entity.type
_entity.pdbx_description
1 polymer ?
#
loop_
_entity_poly.entity_id
_entity_poly.type
_entity_poly.pdbx_seq_one_letter_code
_entity_poly.pdbx_strand_id
1 'polypeptide(L)'
;MGVDVAALVDLLGEVRAWLARPDNDFSWSSFLDADAALVELDGLTTLVRAEGRVPFALSVLFAPTGPIQEVALSSGWGDEFLTLAARFDAAAGEDSPAWVARCRRPPYSAVSAEPPPRSPAPPS
;
A
#
# COMPACT_ATOMS: atom_id res chain seq x y z
N MET A 1 -4.12 19.18 -3.97
CA MET A 1 -3.16 19.16 -5.10
C MET A 1 -3.54 17.98 -5.97
N GLY A 2 -3.60 18.17 -7.30
CA GLY A 2 -3.90 17.06 -8.22
C GLY A 2 -2.72 16.11 -8.39
N VAL A 3 -2.93 15.02 -9.11
CA VAL A 3 -1.91 14.01 -9.42
C VAL A 3 -0.74 14.62 -10.21
N ASP A 4 0.49 14.42 -9.74
CA ASP A 4 1.71 14.66 -10.52
C ASP A 4 2.02 13.43 -11.37
N VAL A 5 1.49 13.44 -12.60
CA VAL A 5 1.57 12.31 -13.53
C VAL A 5 3.02 11.98 -13.88
N ALA A 6 3.90 12.98 -14.04
CA ALA A 6 5.29 12.75 -14.42
C ALA A 6 6.04 12.07 -13.26
N ALA A 7 5.93 12.61 -12.05
CA ALA A 7 6.56 12.02 -10.88
C ALA A 7 6.04 10.61 -10.58
N LEU A 8 4.73 10.38 -10.76
CA LEU A 8 4.13 9.06 -10.55
C LEU A 8 4.64 8.06 -11.58
N VAL A 9 4.70 8.43 -12.85
CA VAL A 9 5.22 7.56 -13.91
C VAL A 9 6.69 7.19 -13.69
N ASP A 10 7.53 8.14 -13.30
CA ASP A 10 8.95 7.89 -13.02
C ASP A 10 9.10 6.91 -11.84
N LEU A 11 8.30 7.11 -10.78
CA LEU A 11 8.23 6.20 -9.64
C LEU A 11 7.79 4.78 -10.04
N LEU A 12 6.78 4.64 -10.90
CA LEU A 12 6.33 3.32 -11.38
C LEU A 12 7.42 2.62 -12.19
N GLY A 13 8.24 3.38 -12.92
CA GLY A 13 9.44 2.85 -13.59
C GLY A 13 10.49 2.31 -12.60
N GLU A 14 10.70 2.98 -11.47
CA GLU A 14 11.58 2.48 -10.41
C GLU A 14 11.04 1.21 -9.74
N VAL A 15 9.75 1.20 -9.39
CA VAL A 15 9.07 0.02 -8.80
C VAL A 15 9.16 -1.17 -9.74
N ARG A 16 8.95 -0.94 -11.04
CA ARG A 16 9.13 -1.96 -12.08
C ARG A 16 10.54 -2.56 -12.05
N ALA A 17 11.57 -1.74 -11.90
CA ALA A 17 12.95 -2.21 -11.81
C ALA A 17 13.21 -3.05 -10.54
N TRP A 18 12.56 -2.73 -9.43
CA TRP A 18 12.59 -3.55 -8.22
C TRP A 18 11.90 -4.89 -8.42
N LEU A 19 10.70 -4.91 -9.00
CA LEU A 19 9.94 -6.14 -9.28
C LEU A 19 10.62 -7.06 -10.29
N ALA A 20 11.40 -6.51 -11.22
CA ALA A 20 12.12 -7.27 -12.24
C ALA A 20 13.41 -7.96 -11.75
N ARG A 21 13.76 -7.84 -10.46
CA ARG A 21 14.94 -8.52 -9.91
C ARG A 21 14.74 -10.04 -9.90
N PRO A 22 15.76 -10.83 -10.26
CA PRO A 22 15.63 -12.28 -10.39
C PRO A 22 15.38 -13.00 -9.06
N ASP A 23 15.75 -12.38 -7.93
CA ASP A 23 15.68 -12.98 -6.59
C ASP A 23 14.42 -12.57 -5.80
N ASN A 24 13.43 -11.97 -6.47
CA ASN A 24 12.18 -11.62 -5.79
C ASN A 24 11.36 -12.86 -5.45
N ASP A 25 10.84 -12.89 -4.23
CA ASP A 25 9.89 -13.87 -3.73
C ASP A 25 8.46 -13.31 -3.82
N PHE A 26 7.63 -13.98 -4.62
CA PHE A 26 6.23 -13.65 -4.86
C PHE A 26 5.25 -14.53 -4.07
N SER A 27 5.74 -15.48 -3.26
CA SER A 27 4.95 -16.55 -2.63
C SER A 27 3.80 -16.06 -1.74
N TRP A 28 3.92 -14.86 -1.19
CA TRP A 28 2.91 -14.25 -0.30
C TRP A 28 2.14 -13.11 -0.95
N SER A 29 2.39 -12.83 -2.22
CA SER A 29 1.69 -11.78 -2.96
C SER A 29 0.54 -12.35 -3.79
N SER A 30 -0.38 -11.49 -4.24
CA SER A 30 -1.38 -11.88 -5.23
C SER A 30 -0.83 -12.02 -6.65
N PHE A 31 0.44 -11.64 -6.89
CA PHE A 31 1.06 -11.86 -8.19
C PHE A 31 1.43 -13.33 -8.35
N LEU A 32 1.24 -13.85 -9.57
CA LEU A 32 1.67 -15.20 -9.90
C LEU A 32 3.20 -15.32 -9.92
N ASP A 33 3.85 -14.35 -10.55
CA ASP A 33 5.30 -14.27 -10.76
C ASP A 33 5.70 -12.83 -11.16
N ALA A 34 7.00 -12.65 -11.43
CA ALA A 34 7.56 -11.38 -11.87
C ALA A 34 6.90 -10.88 -13.17
N ASP A 35 6.70 -11.74 -14.17
CA ASP A 35 6.14 -11.32 -15.46
C ASP A 35 4.70 -10.82 -15.30
N ALA A 36 3.88 -11.51 -14.50
CA ALA A 36 2.52 -11.07 -14.18
C ALA A 36 2.51 -9.70 -13.46
N ALA A 37 3.40 -9.51 -12.49
CA ALA A 37 3.53 -8.24 -11.77
C ALA A 37 3.94 -7.08 -12.70
N LEU A 38 4.90 -7.32 -13.60
CA LEU A 38 5.35 -6.33 -14.56
C LEU A 38 4.26 -5.98 -15.58
N VAL A 39 3.53 -6.96 -16.09
CA VAL A 39 2.41 -6.73 -17.02
C VAL A 39 1.31 -5.90 -16.36
N GLU A 40 0.94 -6.21 -15.12
CA GLU A 40 -0.08 -5.45 -14.39
C GLU A 40 0.38 -4.00 -14.14
N LEU A 41 1.62 -3.81 -13.66
CA LEU A 41 2.18 -2.49 -13.40
C LEU A 41 2.32 -1.64 -14.68
N ASP A 42 2.78 -2.24 -15.78
CA ASP A 42 2.92 -1.56 -17.08
C ASP A 42 1.55 -1.15 -17.65
N GLY A 43 0.53 -1.98 -17.46
CA GLY A 43 -0.86 -1.68 -17.81
C GLY A 43 -1.41 -0.50 -17.01
N LEU A 44 -1.23 -0.49 -15.69
CA LEU A 44 -1.65 0.61 -14.82
C LEU A 44 -0.88 1.91 -15.12
N THR A 45 0.41 1.82 -15.43
CA THR A 45 1.23 2.96 -15.84
C THR A 45 0.69 3.59 -17.13
N THR A 46 0.26 2.76 -18.08
CA THR A 46 -0.37 3.24 -19.33
C THR A 46 -1.68 3.98 -19.05
N LEU A 47 -2.50 3.47 -18.14
CA LEU A 47 -3.75 4.13 -17.72
C LEU A 47 -3.49 5.48 -17.03
N VAL A 48 -2.50 5.55 -16.13
CA VAL A 48 -2.09 6.82 -15.48
C VAL A 48 -1.69 7.87 -16.53
N ARG A 49 -0.89 7.48 -17.54
CA ARG A 49 -0.48 8.38 -18.63
C ARG A 49 -1.66 8.88 -19.45
N ALA A 50 -2.63 8.00 -19.72
CA ALA A 50 -3.78 8.32 -20.57
C ALA A 50 -4.82 9.19 -19.85
N GLU A 51 -5.09 8.89 -18.58
CA GLU A 51 -6.20 9.48 -17.83
C GLU A 51 -5.79 10.59 -16.86
N GLY A 52 -4.50 10.71 -16.57
CA GLY A 52 -3.97 11.72 -15.65
C GLY A 52 -4.46 11.59 -14.21
N ARG A 53 -4.94 10.40 -13.82
CA ARG A 53 -5.45 10.07 -12.48
C ARG A 53 -4.91 8.73 -12.01
N VAL A 54 -4.96 8.50 -10.70
CA VAL A 54 -4.53 7.24 -10.09
C VAL A 54 -5.67 6.22 -10.19
N PRO A 55 -5.50 5.08 -10.89
CA PRO A 55 -6.49 4.01 -10.89
C PRO A 55 -6.60 3.37 -9.51
N PHE A 56 -7.81 2.96 -9.09
CA PHE A 56 -8.01 2.29 -7.81
C PHE A 56 -7.14 1.04 -7.63
N ALA A 57 -6.99 0.24 -8.69
CA ALA A 57 -6.13 -0.94 -8.68
C ALA A 57 -4.67 -0.59 -8.35
N LEU A 58 -4.17 0.56 -8.82
CA LEU A 58 -2.82 1.00 -8.50
C LEU A 58 -2.68 1.36 -7.01
N SER A 59 -3.70 1.98 -6.40
CA SER A 59 -3.72 2.21 -4.96
C SER A 59 -3.72 0.92 -4.14
N VAL A 60 -4.36 -0.15 -4.64
CA VAL A 60 -4.35 -1.47 -4.00
C VAL A 60 -2.96 -2.09 -4.02
N LEU A 61 -2.21 -1.94 -5.12
CA LEU A 61 -0.84 -2.46 -5.23
C LEU A 61 0.10 -1.90 -4.15
N PHE A 62 -0.09 -0.63 -3.76
CA PHE A 62 0.70 0.07 -2.74
C PHE A 62 0.08 0.08 -1.34
N ALA A 63 -1.10 -0.51 -1.15
CA ALA A 63 -1.77 -0.53 0.15
C ALA A 63 -0.94 -1.27 1.22
N PRO A 64 -1.18 -1.02 2.52
CA PRO A 64 -0.65 -1.89 3.57
C PRO A 64 -1.06 -3.35 3.29
N THR A 65 -0.09 -4.25 3.40
CA THR A 65 -0.16 -5.66 2.99
C THR A 65 -0.67 -5.83 1.55
N GLY A 66 -0.39 -4.85 0.69
CA GLY A 66 -0.65 -4.93 -0.73
C GLY A 66 0.42 -5.75 -1.44
N PRO A 67 0.14 -6.19 -2.68
CA PRO A 67 1.02 -7.11 -3.42
C PRO A 67 2.48 -6.65 -3.51
N ILE A 68 2.74 -5.35 -3.72
CA ILE A 68 4.12 -4.83 -3.82
C ILE A 68 4.80 -4.88 -2.46
N GLN A 69 4.08 -4.58 -1.36
CA GLN A 69 4.66 -4.68 -0.02
C GLN A 69 4.99 -6.13 0.35
N GLU A 70 4.12 -7.07 0.01
CA GLU A 70 4.32 -8.50 0.29
C GLU A 70 5.56 -9.04 -0.44
N VAL A 71 5.73 -8.68 -1.71
CA VAL A 71 6.97 -8.99 -2.45
C VAL A 71 8.17 -8.33 -1.80
N ALA A 72 8.09 -7.03 -1.46
CA ALA A 72 9.21 -6.30 -0.87
C ALA A 72 9.71 -6.90 0.44
N LEU A 73 8.79 -7.26 1.33
CA LEU A 73 9.12 -7.88 2.61
C LEU A 73 9.73 -9.28 2.41
N SER A 74 9.14 -10.09 1.52
CA SER A 74 9.62 -11.44 1.25
C SER A 74 10.97 -11.46 0.51
N SER A 75 11.27 -10.39 -0.24
CA SER A 75 12.46 -10.23 -1.07
C SER A 75 13.55 -9.34 -0.45
N GLY A 76 13.35 -8.86 0.79
CA GLY A 76 14.35 -8.11 1.54
C GLY A 76 14.55 -6.64 1.14
N TRP A 77 13.58 -6.01 0.49
CA TRP A 77 13.62 -4.57 0.12
C TRP A 77 12.44 -3.77 0.71
N GLY A 78 11.97 -4.18 1.88
CA GLY A 78 10.86 -3.55 2.59
C GLY A 78 11.10 -2.07 2.94
N ASP A 79 12.34 -1.70 3.30
CA ASP A 79 12.68 -0.30 3.63
C ASP A 79 12.63 0.59 2.38
N GLU A 80 13.11 0.09 1.24
CA GLU A 80 12.98 0.76 -0.05
C GLU A 80 11.52 0.89 -0.46
N PHE A 81 10.68 -0.13 -0.21
CA PHE A 81 9.24 -0.02 -0.43
C PHE A 81 8.62 1.14 0.36
N LEU A 82 8.99 1.35 1.62
CA LEU A 82 8.47 2.49 2.40
C LEU A 82 8.83 3.84 1.76
N THR A 83 10.03 3.96 1.19
CA THR A 83 10.46 5.14 0.46
C THR A 83 9.66 5.33 -0.83
N LEU A 84 9.43 4.25 -1.58
CA LEU A 84 8.62 4.26 -2.80
C LEU A 84 7.15 4.60 -2.49
N ALA A 85 6.57 4.05 -1.43
CA ALA A 85 5.20 4.32 -1.01
C ALA A 85 5.00 5.78 -0.57
N ALA A 86 5.95 6.36 0.16
CA ALA A 86 5.88 7.78 0.52
C ALA A 86 5.93 8.70 -0.71
N ARG A 87 6.72 8.33 -1.73
CA ARG A 87 6.76 9.05 -3.01
C ARG A 87 5.48 8.85 -3.82
N PHE A 88 4.89 7.66 -3.75
CA PHE A 88 3.60 7.38 -4.38
C PHE A 88 2.52 8.29 -3.81
N ASP A 89 2.40 8.37 -2.48
CA ASP A 89 1.43 9.25 -1.81
C ASP A 89 1.63 10.72 -2.20
N ALA A 90 2.89 11.16 -2.29
CA ALA A 90 3.21 12.53 -2.69
C ALA A 90 2.81 12.82 -4.15
N ALA A 91 3.06 11.89 -5.08
CA ALA A 91 2.73 12.05 -6.49
C ALA A 91 1.24 11.85 -6.80
N ALA A 92 0.57 10.96 -6.06
CA ALA A 92 -0.88 10.73 -6.18
C ALA A 92 -1.72 11.90 -5.66
N GLY A 93 -1.18 12.73 -4.75
CA GLY A 93 -1.92 13.81 -4.11
C GLY A 93 -3.01 13.31 -3.14
N GLU A 94 -3.75 14.23 -2.52
CA GLU A 94 -4.84 13.91 -1.56
C GLU A 94 -6.10 13.30 -2.22
N ASP A 95 -6.02 12.78 -3.45
CA ASP A 95 -7.06 11.92 -4.04
C ASP A 95 -6.92 10.45 -3.58
N SER A 96 -6.42 10.27 -2.36
CA SER A 96 -6.52 9.00 -1.65
C SER A 96 -8.00 8.70 -1.36
N PRO A 97 -8.50 7.48 -1.63
CA PRO A 97 -9.87 7.13 -1.30
C PRO A 97 -10.11 7.35 0.21
N ALA A 98 -11.30 7.82 0.56
CA ALA A 98 -11.69 8.29 1.90
C ALA A 98 -11.38 7.32 3.07
N TRP A 99 -11.04 6.06 2.80
CA TRP A 99 -10.60 5.10 3.81
C TRP A 99 -9.16 5.35 4.30
N VAL A 100 -8.25 5.88 3.47
CA VAL A 100 -6.84 6.18 3.86
C VAL A 100 -6.78 7.33 4.87
N ALA A 101 -7.59 8.37 4.68
CA ALA A 101 -7.73 9.47 5.64
C ALA A 101 -8.33 9.01 6.98
N ARG A 102 -9.14 7.96 6.97
CA ARG A 102 -9.78 7.39 8.17
C ARG A 102 -8.81 6.55 9.02
N CYS A 103 -7.73 6.02 8.44
CA CYS A 103 -6.65 5.33 9.17
C CYS A 103 -5.71 6.29 9.93
N ARG A 104 -5.67 7.59 9.58
CA ARG A 104 -4.83 8.60 10.26
C ARG A 104 -5.42 9.16 11.56
N ARG A 105 -6.68 8.83 11.92
CA ARG A 105 -7.18 9.06 13.29
C ARG A 105 -6.92 7.82 14.12
N PRO A 106 -6.12 7.88 15.20
CA PRO A 106 -6.09 6.77 16.14
C PRO A 106 -7.52 6.56 16.67
N PRO A 107 -8.06 5.33 16.67
CA PRO A 107 -9.35 5.05 17.27
C PRO A 107 -9.32 5.13 18.81
N TYR A 108 -8.16 5.42 19.40
CA TYR A 108 -7.96 5.36 20.84
C TYR A 108 -7.34 6.66 21.37
N SER A 109 -8.14 7.73 21.39
CA SER A 109 -7.89 8.87 22.28
C SER A 109 -8.89 8.79 23.43
N ALA A 110 -8.38 8.29 24.56
CA ALA A 110 -8.91 8.40 25.92
C ALA A 110 -10.35 7.92 26.18
N VAL A 111 -10.51 6.64 26.54
CA VAL A 111 -11.47 6.28 27.60
C VAL A 111 -10.64 5.84 28.80
N SER A 112 -10.69 6.64 29.87
CA SER A 112 -10.19 6.25 31.18
C SER A 112 -10.90 4.97 31.60
N ALA A 113 -10.15 3.89 31.79
CA ALA A 113 -10.68 2.63 32.26
C ALA A 113 -11.02 2.74 33.75
N GLU A 114 -12.31 2.75 34.10
CA GLU A 114 -12.75 2.28 35.41
C GLU A 114 -13.15 0.80 35.26
N PRO A 115 -12.59 -0.13 36.05
CA PRO A 115 -12.89 -1.55 35.91
C PRO A 115 -14.32 -1.86 36.40
N PRO A 116 -15.04 -2.81 35.77
CA PRO A 116 -16.40 -3.16 36.18
C PRO A 116 -16.42 -3.83 37.57
N PRO A 117 -17.50 -3.65 38.35
CA PRO A 117 -17.61 -4.26 39.68
C PRO A 117 -17.68 -5.79 39.59
N ARG A 118 -16.97 -6.48 40.51
CA ARG A 118 -16.95 -7.95 40.59
C ARG A 118 -18.32 -8.49 41.01
N SER A 119 -18.84 -9.45 40.26
CA SER A 119 -20.04 -10.22 40.63
C SER A 119 -19.81 -11.05 41.91
N PRO A 120 -20.85 -11.25 42.74
CA PRO A 120 -20.72 -12.00 43.99
C PRO A 120 -20.58 -13.50 43.76
N ALA A 121 -19.87 -14.17 44.67
CA ALA A 121 -19.63 -15.61 44.66
C ALA A 121 -20.92 -16.42 44.95
N PRO A 122 -21.07 -17.63 44.39
CA PRO A 122 -22.23 -18.48 44.63
C PRO A 122 -22.23 -19.08 46.05
N PRO A 123 -23.41 -19.30 46.66
CA PRO A 123 -23.52 -19.86 48.01
C PRO A 123 -23.17 -21.35 48.06
N SER A 124 -22.67 -21.77 49.24
CA SER A 124 -22.23 -23.14 49.58
C SER A 124 -23.36 -24.16 49.68
#